data_AF-A0A2E8SBU1-F1
#
_entry.id   AF-A0A2E8SBU1-F1
#
_cell.length_a   1.000
_cell.length_b   1.000
_cell.length_c   1.000
_cell.angle_alpha   90.00
_cell.angle_beta   90.00
_cell.angle_gamma   90.00
#
_symmetry.space_group_name_H-M   'P 1'
#
loop_
_entity.id
_entity.type
_entity.pdbx_description
1 polymer ?
#
loop_
_entity_poly.entity_id
_entity_poly.type
_entity_poly.pdbx_seq_one_letter_code
_entity_poly.pdbx_strand_id
1 'polypeptide(L)'
;MYKNKTKEKLKNNQAVFGYICNIPAASISEIAGQANLDFIVIDCEHGPMNEEIAENMIRAAEVVGITPLVRVPSNEPHIILRYMDRGAAGVIVPHINTKEEAIRVVNSVKYAPLGKRGFAPGRWTLNIEGDPFEFANNETLVICMVEDLVGIQNLDEILSVEGLDIIHIGAGDIAQEMGFIGDTKNPQVVNTIHEMIQKIYNSGKTAGTGGIQVTDYENINKTIELGARFLTLSTSGLLLQGTKTFLSNIK
;
A
#
# COMPACT_ATOMS: atom_id res chain seq x y z
N MET A 1 14.18 2.52 -11.84
CA MET A 1 13.82 1.61 -10.74
C MET A 1 15.08 1.26 -9.97
N TYR A 2 14.98 1.16 -8.65
CA TYR A 2 16.07 0.79 -7.76
C TYR A 2 15.62 -0.41 -6.92
N LYS A 3 16.56 -1.03 -6.21
CA LYS A 3 16.25 -2.07 -5.22
C LYS A 3 15.19 -1.56 -4.24
N ASN A 4 14.11 -2.32 -4.06
CA ASN A 4 12.98 -1.93 -3.24
C ASN A 4 13.27 -2.20 -1.76
N LYS A 5 13.74 -1.17 -1.05
CA LYS A 5 14.10 -1.25 0.38
C LYS A 5 12.93 -1.68 1.26
N THR A 6 11.71 -1.21 0.97
CA THR A 6 10.50 -1.63 1.69
C THR A 6 10.27 -3.12 1.54
N LYS A 7 10.39 -3.66 0.32
CA LYS A 7 10.26 -5.09 0.05
C LYS A 7 11.33 -5.91 0.78
N GLU A 8 12.56 -5.42 0.83
CA GLU A 8 13.65 -6.05 1.60
C GLU A 8 13.37 -6.09 3.11
N LYS A 9 12.94 -4.97 3.70
CA LYS A 9 12.57 -4.90 5.12
C LYS A 9 11.44 -5.87 5.46
N LEU A 10 10.41 -5.94 4.60
CA LEU A 10 9.30 -6.87 4.77
C LEU A 10 9.74 -8.34 4.70
N LYS A 11 10.64 -8.70 3.77
CA LYS A 11 11.22 -10.06 3.70
C LYS A 11 11.96 -10.44 5.00
N ASN A 12 12.53 -9.45 5.69
CA ASN A 12 13.19 -9.60 6.98
C ASN A 12 12.21 -9.50 8.18
N ASN A 13 10.90 -9.56 7.94
CA ASN A 13 9.84 -9.45 8.94
C ASN A 13 9.90 -8.15 9.78
N GLN A 14 10.44 -7.08 9.20
CA GLN A 14 10.50 -5.76 9.84
C GLN A 14 9.24 -4.97 9.53
N ALA A 15 8.70 -4.27 10.54
CA ALA A 15 7.60 -3.33 10.32
C ALA A 15 8.10 -2.12 9.52
N VAL A 16 7.32 -1.73 8.53
CA VAL A 16 7.56 -0.56 7.68
C VAL A 16 6.38 0.40 7.79
N PHE A 17 6.71 1.69 7.78
CA PHE A 17 5.75 2.77 7.95
C PHE A 17 5.80 3.69 6.74
N GLY A 18 4.64 4.09 6.26
CA GLY A 18 4.56 5.01 5.15
C GLY A 18 3.29 5.82 5.15
N TYR A 19 3.31 6.90 4.40
CA TYR A 19 2.12 7.72 4.19
C TYR A 19 1.14 7.05 3.23
N ILE A 20 -0.15 7.27 3.46
CA ILE A 20 -1.15 7.32 2.40
C ILE A 20 -1.49 8.79 2.16
N CYS A 21 -1.26 9.26 0.93
CA CYS A 21 -1.27 10.66 0.57
C CYS A 21 -2.32 10.96 -0.49
N ASN A 22 -3.25 11.86 -0.14
CA ASN A 22 -4.27 12.42 -1.02
C ASN A 22 -4.03 13.91 -1.34
N ILE A 23 -2.80 14.40 -1.10
CA ILE A 23 -2.39 15.79 -1.39
C ILE A 23 -1.50 15.75 -2.66
N PRO A 24 -1.87 16.44 -3.76
CA PRO A 24 -1.18 16.35 -5.04
C PRO A 24 0.10 17.20 -5.07
N ALA A 25 1.04 16.93 -4.16
CA ALA A 25 2.26 17.70 -3.98
C ALA A 25 3.46 16.77 -3.81
N ALA A 26 4.42 16.88 -4.74
CA ALA A 26 5.68 16.14 -4.70
C ALA A 26 6.51 16.41 -3.43
N SER A 27 6.36 17.60 -2.84
CA SER A 27 6.97 17.95 -1.56
C SER A 27 6.54 17.05 -0.41
N ILE A 28 5.37 16.40 -0.48
CA ILE A 28 4.97 15.41 0.52
C ILE A 28 5.85 14.16 0.45
N SER A 29 6.25 13.72 -0.75
CA SER A 29 7.21 12.62 -0.91
C SER A 29 8.57 13.00 -0.29
N GLU A 30 9.02 14.24 -0.51
CA GLU A 30 10.28 14.73 0.07
C GLU A 30 10.22 14.78 1.60
N ILE A 31 9.13 15.32 2.15
CA ILE A 31 8.87 15.35 3.60
C ILE A 31 8.82 13.93 4.18
N ALA A 32 8.20 12.97 3.48
CA ALA A 32 8.16 11.58 3.92
C ALA A 32 9.57 10.99 4.05
N GLY A 33 10.48 11.29 3.12
CA GLY A 33 11.88 10.90 3.22
C GLY A 33 12.59 11.54 4.40
N GLN A 34 12.38 12.84 4.65
CA GLN A 34 12.94 13.54 5.82
C GLN A 34 12.40 13.00 7.15
N ALA A 35 11.17 12.49 7.15
CA ALA A 35 10.55 11.82 8.29
C ALA A 35 11.04 10.37 8.49
N ASN A 36 11.98 9.88 7.67
CA ASN A 36 12.51 8.51 7.69
C ASN A 36 11.43 7.43 7.49
N LEU A 37 10.39 7.73 6.71
CA LEU A 37 9.42 6.73 6.30
C LEU A 37 10.02 5.77 5.26
N ASP A 38 9.49 4.56 5.22
CA ASP A 38 9.95 3.52 4.29
C ASP A 38 9.36 3.70 2.89
N PHE A 39 8.12 4.18 2.82
CA PHE A 39 7.38 4.31 1.57
C PHE A 39 6.36 5.46 1.62
N ILE A 40 5.85 5.80 0.45
CA ILE A 40 4.67 6.65 0.27
C ILE A 40 3.70 5.94 -0.67
N VAL A 41 2.42 5.93 -0.31
CA VAL A 41 1.31 5.56 -1.18
C VAL A 41 0.71 6.83 -1.76
N ILE A 42 0.87 7.00 -3.07
CA ILE A 42 0.22 8.02 -3.86
C ILE A 42 -1.19 7.50 -4.15
N ASP A 43 -2.19 8.14 -3.53
CA ASP A 43 -3.57 7.67 -3.58
C ASP A 43 -4.31 8.18 -4.81
N CYS A 44 -4.32 7.40 -5.90
CA CYS A 44 -5.05 7.74 -7.13
C CYS A 44 -6.50 7.22 -7.14
N GLU A 45 -6.97 6.62 -6.04
CA GLU A 45 -8.36 6.19 -5.88
C GLU A 45 -9.23 7.30 -5.28
N HIS A 46 -8.79 7.88 -4.16
CA HIS A 46 -9.52 8.96 -3.49
C HIS A 46 -8.80 10.31 -3.56
N GLY A 47 -7.52 10.34 -3.95
CA GLY A 47 -6.78 11.57 -4.17
C GLY A 47 -6.98 12.13 -5.59
N PRO A 48 -6.71 13.43 -5.78
CA PRO A 48 -6.89 14.10 -7.07
C PRO A 48 -5.75 13.83 -8.07
N MET A 49 -4.81 12.92 -7.77
CA MET A 49 -3.63 12.69 -8.59
C MET A 49 -3.98 11.92 -9.86
N ASN A 50 -3.76 12.56 -11.01
CA ASN A 50 -3.67 11.87 -12.30
C ASN A 50 -2.26 11.25 -12.49
N GLU A 51 -2.02 10.63 -13.64
CA GLU A 51 -0.78 9.91 -13.88
C GLU A 51 0.46 10.83 -13.95
N GLU A 52 0.30 12.08 -14.39
CA GLU A 52 1.41 13.05 -14.44
C GLU A 52 1.81 13.50 -13.03
N ILE A 53 0.84 13.81 -12.18
CA ILE A 53 1.10 14.17 -10.78
C ILE A 53 1.73 12.99 -10.04
N ALA A 54 1.19 11.78 -10.22
CA ALA A 54 1.75 10.57 -9.63
C ALA A 54 3.20 10.35 -10.07
N GLU A 55 3.51 10.52 -11.36
CA GLU A 55 4.88 10.42 -11.88
C GLU A 55 5.84 11.43 -11.23
N ASN A 56 5.41 12.66 -11.02
CA ASN A 56 6.22 13.67 -10.33
C ASN A 56 6.44 13.33 -8.84
N MET A 57 5.42 12.81 -8.16
CA MET A 57 5.56 12.34 -6.77
C MET A 57 6.46 11.10 -6.66
N ILE A 58 6.42 10.19 -7.65
CA ILE A 58 7.34 9.04 -7.78
C ILE A 58 8.78 9.55 -7.88
N ARG A 59 9.06 10.50 -8.78
CA ARG A 59 10.40 11.09 -8.94
C ARG A 59 10.93 11.68 -7.62
N ALA A 60 10.08 12.42 -6.91
CA ALA A 60 10.47 13.02 -5.62
C ALA A 60 10.78 11.96 -4.55
N ALA A 61 9.97 10.90 -4.46
CA ALA A 61 10.21 9.77 -3.56
C ALA A 61 11.53 9.05 -3.86
N GLU A 62 11.84 8.84 -5.15
CA GLU A 62 13.11 8.25 -5.58
C GLU A 62 14.32 9.10 -5.16
N VAL A 63 14.23 10.43 -5.30
CA VAL A 63 15.31 11.37 -4.90
C VAL A 63 15.63 11.29 -3.42
N VAL A 64 14.61 11.13 -2.57
CA VAL A 64 14.79 11.01 -1.11
C VAL A 64 14.90 9.56 -0.62
N GLY A 65 14.94 8.58 -1.53
CA GLY A 65 15.26 7.19 -1.24
C GLY A 65 14.19 6.38 -0.52
N ILE A 66 12.91 6.78 -0.61
CA ILE A 66 11.76 6.03 -0.10
C ILE A 66 11.04 5.29 -1.25
N THR A 67 10.37 4.17 -0.96
CA THR A 67 9.67 3.39 -2.00
C THR A 67 8.36 4.09 -2.44
N PRO A 68 8.19 4.46 -3.72
CA PRO A 68 6.94 5.00 -4.21
C PRO A 68 5.95 3.89 -4.60
N LEU A 69 4.82 3.85 -3.93
CA LEU A 69 3.68 2.97 -4.22
C LEU A 69 2.52 3.81 -4.75
N VAL A 70 1.67 3.21 -5.58
CA VAL A 70 0.45 3.85 -6.07
C VAL A 70 -0.75 3.02 -5.68
N ARG A 71 -1.74 3.61 -4.98
CA ARG A 71 -3.06 3.00 -4.91
C ARG A 71 -3.82 3.37 -6.18
N VAL A 72 -4.08 2.36 -7.01
CA VAL A 72 -4.72 2.56 -8.32
C VAL A 72 -6.24 2.69 -8.15
N PRO A 73 -6.95 3.38 -9.06
CA PRO A 73 -8.40 3.59 -8.91
C PRO A 73 -9.24 2.33 -9.15
N SER A 74 -8.69 1.28 -9.77
CA SER A 74 -9.41 0.03 -10.02
C SER A 74 -8.48 -1.13 -10.43
N ASN A 75 -8.99 -2.36 -10.35
CA ASN A 75 -8.33 -3.59 -10.80
C ASN A 75 -8.39 -3.77 -12.32
N GLU A 76 -7.98 -2.76 -13.08
CA GLU A 76 -7.95 -2.82 -14.55
C GLU A 76 -6.50 -2.88 -15.07
N PRO A 77 -6.12 -3.93 -15.84
CA PRO A 77 -4.74 -4.11 -16.29
C PRO A 77 -4.16 -2.91 -17.03
N HIS A 78 -4.97 -2.25 -17.86
CA HIS A 78 -4.55 -1.07 -18.62
C HIS A 78 -4.35 0.18 -17.74
N ILE A 79 -5.05 0.29 -16.60
CA ILE A 79 -4.85 1.36 -15.62
C ILE A 79 -3.59 1.08 -14.81
N ILE A 80 -3.46 -0.14 -14.27
CA ILE A 80 -2.27 -0.58 -13.51
C ILE A 80 -1.00 -0.37 -14.34
N LEU A 81 -1.02 -0.78 -15.62
CA LEU A 81 0.10 -0.62 -16.54
C LEU A 81 0.59 0.83 -16.61
N ARG A 82 -0.31 1.81 -16.68
CA ARG A 82 0.07 3.23 -16.83
C ARG A 82 0.87 3.77 -15.65
N TYR A 83 0.57 3.33 -14.43
CA TYR A 83 1.33 3.71 -13.23
C TYR A 83 2.63 2.92 -13.11
N MET A 84 2.59 1.62 -13.42
CA MET A 84 3.77 0.78 -13.43
C MET A 84 4.81 1.28 -14.45
N ASP A 85 4.40 1.75 -15.62
CA ASP A 85 5.31 2.28 -16.65
C ASP A 85 5.99 3.59 -16.25
N ARG A 86 5.36 4.32 -15.32
CA ARG A 86 5.85 5.59 -14.74
C ARG A 86 6.82 5.38 -13.57
N GLY A 87 7.11 4.13 -13.22
CA GLY A 87 8.11 3.78 -12.23
C GLY A 87 7.56 3.56 -10.83
N ALA A 88 6.25 3.34 -10.67
CA ALA A 88 5.74 2.83 -9.41
C ALA A 88 6.50 1.55 -9.01
N ALA A 89 7.01 1.50 -7.78
CA ALA A 89 7.72 0.34 -7.24
C ALA A 89 6.77 -0.75 -6.74
N GLY A 90 5.47 -0.52 -6.87
CA GLY A 90 4.40 -1.43 -6.56
C GLY A 90 3.05 -0.72 -6.61
N VAL A 91 1.98 -1.50 -6.61
CA VAL A 91 0.62 -0.99 -6.60
C VAL A 91 -0.19 -1.62 -5.48
N ILE A 92 -1.08 -0.80 -4.91
CA ILE A 92 -2.19 -1.24 -4.05
C ILE A 92 -3.44 -1.22 -4.92
N VAL A 93 -4.12 -2.36 -5.04
CA VAL A 93 -5.36 -2.48 -5.79
C VAL A 93 -6.52 -2.62 -4.80
N PRO A 94 -7.48 -1.69 -4.79
CA PRO A 94 -8.62 -1.66 -3.86
C PRO A 94 -9.66 -2.75 -4.18
N HIS A 95 -10.57 -2.99 -3.22
CA HIS A 95 -11.77 -3.82 -3.40
C HIS A 95 -11.54 -5.22 -4.00
N ILE A 96 -10.51 -5.94 -3.53
CA ILE A 96 -10.26 -7.32 -3.96
C ILE A 96 -11.12 -8.29 -3.16
N ASN A 97 -12.08 -8.91 -3.86
CA ASN A 97 -13.12 -9.75 -3.27
C ASN A 97 -12.95 -11.24 -3.56
N THR A 98 -12.20 -11.59 -4.61
CA THR A 98 -12.08 -12.98 -5.08
C THR A 98 -10.63 -13.36 -5.41
N LYS A 99 -10.38 -14.67 -5.45
CA LYS A 99 -9.11 -15.24 -5.89
C LYS A 99 -8.78 -14.83 -7.34
N GLU A 100 -9.79 -14.81 -8.21
CA GLU A 100 -9.66 -14.46 -9.62
C GLU A 100 -9.21 -13.00 -9.80
N GLU A 101 -9.79 -12.09 -9.02
CA GLU A 101 -9.38 -10.69 -9.00
C GLU A 101 -7.95 -10.52 -8.50
N ALA A 102 -7.55 -11.23 -7.46
CA ALA A 102 -6.16 -11.24 -6.98
C ALA A 102 -5.17 -11.79 -8.02
N ILE A 103 -5.52 -12.87 -8.73
CA ILE A 103 -4.74 -13.39 -9.87
C ILE A 103 -4.64 -12.34 -10.99
N ARG A 104 -5.71 -11.59 -11.26
CA ARG A 104 -5.71 -10.49 -12.23
C ARG A 104 -4.72 -9.39 -11.84
N VAL A 105 -4.61 -9.06 -10.56
CA VAL A 105 -3.63 -8.10 -10.04
C VAL A 105 -2.20 -8.58 -10.32
N VAL A 106 -1.85 -9.81 -9.94
CA VAL A 106 -0.51 -10.38 -10.19
C VAL A 106 -0.17 -10.35 -11.68
N ASN A 107 -1.11 -10.79 -12.52
CA ASN A 107 -0.94 -10.78 -13.98
C ASN A 107 -0.74 -9.36 -14.55
N SER A 108 -1.32 -8.34 -13.93
CA SER A 108 -1.21 -6.95 -14.41
C SER A 108 0.13 -6.30 -14.04
N VAL A 109 0.81 -6.82 -13.00
CA VAL A 109 2.03 -6.23 -12.46
C VAL A 109 3.29 -6.98 -12.91
N LYS A 110 3.23 -8.32 -12.97
CA LYS A 110 4.39 -9.16 -13.32
C LYS A 110 4.49 -9.41 -14.82
N TYR A 111 5.71 -9.50 -15.33
CA TYR A 111 6.02 -9.96 -16.68
C TYR A 111 6.03 -11.49 -16.76
N ALA A 112 5.91 -12.04 -17.97
CA ALA A 112 5.99 -13.48 -18.21
C ALA A 112 7.31 -14.08 -17.67
N PRO A 113 7.32 -15.32 -17.13
CA PRO A 113 6.18 -16.23 -17.03
C PRO A 113 5.27 -16.01 -15.80
N LEU A 114 5.64 -15.10 -14.89
CA LEU A 114 4.93 -14.88 -13.62
C LEU A 114 3.61 -14.10 -13.79
N GLY A 115 3.48 -13.34 -14.88
CA GLY A 115 2.28 -12.57 -15.20
C GLY A 115 2.17 -12.24 -16.68
N LYS A 116 1.37 -11.21 -16.98
CA LYS A 116 0.96 -10.82 -18.33
C LYS A 116 1.10 -9.31 -18.59
N ARG A 117 1.92 -8.62 -17.80
CA ARG A 117 2.12 -7.17 -17.95
C ARG A 117 2.63 -6.84 -19.36
N GLY A 118 1.95 -5.90 -20.02
CA GLY A 118 2.37 -5.37 -21.31
C GLY A 118 3.72 -4.65 -21.20
N PHE A 119 4.53 -4.71 -22.26
CA PHE A 119 5.85 -4.12 -22.28
C PHE A 119 5.93 -2.92 -23.22
N ALA A 120 6.39 -1.80 -22.67
CA ALA A 120 6.99 -0.70 -23.40
C ALA A 120 8.14 -0.13 -22.55
N PRO A 121 9.23 0.37 -23.16
CA PRO A 121 10.25 1.11 -22.44
C PRO A 121 9.63 2.33 -21.75
N GLY A 122 10.09 2.65 -20.54
CA GLY A 122 9.53 3.74 -19.74
C GLY A 122 10.41 4.09 -18.56
N ARG A 123 9.86 4.76 -17.55
CA ARG A 123 10.64 5.13 -16.35
C ARG A 123 11.08 3.92 -15.55
N TRP A 124 10.27 2.87 -15.55
CA TRP A 124 10.56 1.64 -14.82
C TRP A 124 11.87 0.96 -15.27
N THR A 125 12.31 1.16 -16.53
CA THR A 125 13.58 0.59 -17.03
C THR A 125 14.82 1.40 -16.67
N LEU A 126 14.67 2.63 -16.16
CA LEU A 126 15.81 3.49 -15.84
C LEU A 126 16.62 2.91 -14.68
N ASN A 127 17.95 3.04 -14.70
CA ASN A 127 18.86 2.64 -13.61
C ASN A 127 18.79 1.16 -13.21
N ILE A 128 18.37 0.28 -14.12
CA ILE A 128 18.47 -1.17 -13.94
C ILE A 128 19.75 -1.67 -14.62
N GLU A 129 20.53 -2.46 -13.88
CA GLU A 129 21.62 -3.26 -14.41
C GLU A 129 21.14 -4.71 -14.57
N GLY A 130 21.55 -5.39 -15.65
CA GLY A 130 21.13 -6.78 -15.93
C GLY A 130 19.79 -6.90 -16.67
N ASP A 131 19.08 -8.01 -16.45
CA ASP A 131 17.78 -8.26 -17.08
C ASP A 131 16.69 -7.38 -16.44
N PRO A 132 16.10 -6.43 -17.18
CA PRO A 132 15.09 -5.53 -16.64
C PRO A 132 13.80 -6.24 -16.23
N PHE A 133 13.45 -7.35 -16.87
CA PHE A 133 12.22 -8.09 -16.59
C PHE A 133 12.35 -8.92 -15.31
N GLU A 134 13.49 -9.60 -15.14
CA GLU A 134 13.80 -10.32 -13.91
C GLU A 134 13.84 -9.35 -12.72
N PHE A 135 14.55 -8.22 -12.89
CA PHE A 135 14.64 -7.17 -11.87
C PHE A 135 13.24 -6.64 -11.49
N ALA A 136 12.44 -6.24 -12.49
CA ALA A 136 11.10 -5.72 -12.24
C ALA A 136 10.19 -6.75 -11.54
N ASN A 137 10.26 -8.02 -11.94
CA ASN A 137 9.50 -9.09 -11.29
C ASN A 137 9.89 -9.29 -9.82
N ASN A 138 11.19 -9.18 -9.50
CA ASN A 138 11.69 -9.37 -8.14
C ASN A 138 11.41 -8.17 -7.23
N GLU A 139 11.58 -6.95 -7.74
CA GLU A 139 11.58 -5.71 -6.94
C GLU A 139 10.20 -5.05 -6.82
N THR A 140 9.25 -5.37 -7.69
CA THR A 140 7.90 -4.77 -7.62
C THR A 140 7.06 -5.40 -6.51
N LEU A 141 6.42 -4.57 -5.68
CA LEU A 141 5.40 -4.99 -4.69
C LEU A 141 4.02 -5.16 -5.33
N VAL A 142 3.37 -6.30 -5.11
CA VAL A 142 1.99 -6.56 -5.49
C VAL A 142 1.11 -6.61 -4.25
N ILE A 143 0.19 -5.65 -4.13
CA ILE A 143 -0.61 -5.45 -2.92
C ILE A 143 -2.10 -5.51 -3.29
N CYS A 144 -2.81 -6.47 -2.71
CA CYS A 144 -4.27 -6.54 -2.79
C CYS A 144 -4.84 -5.96 -1.50
N MET A 145 -5.80 -5.05 -1.63
CA MET A 145 -6.52 -4.49 -0.50
C MET A 145 -7.85 -5.24 -0.35
N VAL A 146 -8.07 -5.81 0.82
CA VAL A 146 -9.28 -6.56 1.18
C VAL A 146 -10.00 -5.75 2.23
N GLU A 147 -11.11 -5.15 1.83
CA GLU A 147 -11.83 -4.18 2.64
C GLU A 147 -13.36 -4.27 2.55
N ASP A 148 -13.88 -5.20 1.75
CA ASP A 148 -15.31 -5.52 1.67
C ASP A 148 -15.62 -6.87 2.33
N LEU A 149 -16.86 -7.08 2.78
CA LEU A 149 -17.23 -8.34 3.49
C LEU A 149 -16.98 -9.59 2.64
N VAL A 150 -17.18 -9.51 1.32
CA VAL A 150 -16.96 -10.63 0.40
C VAL A 150 -15.48 -11.02 0.37
N GLY A 151 -14.57 -10.05 0.26
CA GLY A 151 -13.14 -10.30 0.33
C GLY A 151 -12.69 -10.88 1.67
N ILE A 152 -13.28 -10.43 2.79
CA ILE A 152 -13.00 -11.00 4.11
C ILE A 152 -13.40 -12.48 4.17
N GLN A 153 -14.57 -12.83 3.65
CA GLN A 153 -15.06 -14.21 3.60
C GLN A 153 -14.16 -15.09 2.71
N ASN A 154 -13.67 -14.54 1.59
CA ASN A 154 -12.82 -15.24 0.63
C ASN A 154 -11.32 -15.14 0.95
N LEU A 155 -10.94 -14.62 2.12
CA LEU A 155 -9.55 -14.30 2.44
C LEU A 155 -8.60 -15.51 2.31
N ASP A 156 -9.03 -16.73 2.66
CA ASP A 156 -8.20 -17.94 2.48
C ASP A 156 -7.86 -18.20 1.01
N GLU A 157 -8.83 -18.02 0.11
CA GLU A 157 -8.64 -18.25 -1.31
C GLU A 157 -7.72 -17.18 -1.92
N ILE A 158 -7.90 -15.92 -1.52
CA ILE A 158 -7.02 -14.80 -1.90
C ILE A 158 -5.58 -15.04 -1.42
N LEU A 159 -5.41 -15.51 -0.18
CA LEU A 159 -4.09 -15.80 0.40
C LEU A 159 -3.36 -16.92 -0.36
N SER A 160 -4.09 -17.84 -0.99
CA SER A 160 -3.50 -18.92 -1.81
C SER A 160 -2.87 -18.44 -3.12
N VAL A 161 -3.08 -17.20 -3.54
CA VAL A 161 -2.53 -16.67 -4.80
C VAL A 161 -1.04 -16.42 -4.68
N GLU A 162 -0.26 -17.04 -5.56
CA GLU A 162 1.18 -16.82 -5.69
C GLU A 162 1.48 -15.46 -6.33
N GLY A 163 2.63 -14.85 -5.96
CA GLY A 163 3.04 -13.55 -6.48
C GLY A 163 2.43 -12.33 -5.78
N LEU A 164 1.51 -12.53 -4.83
CA LEU A 164 1.07 -11.50 -3.89
C LEU A 164 2.10 -11.31 -2.78
N ASP A 165 2.51 -10.05 -2.55
CA ASP A 165 3.46 -9.71 -1.49
C ASP A 165 2.74 -9.32 -0.19
N ILE A 166 1.67 -8.51 -0.28
CA ILE A 166 0.96 -7.92 0.87
C ILE A 166 -0.55 -8.04 0.67
N ILE A 167 -1.28 -8.41 1.74
CA ILE A 167 -2.72 -8.16 1.86
C ILE A 167 -2.90 -6.95 2.76
N HIS A 168 -3.42 -5.86 2.20
CA HIS A 168 -3.70 -4.62 2.91
C HIS A 168 -5.16 -4.59 3.38
N ILE A 169 -5.40 -4.06 4.57
CA ILE A 169 -6.72 -3.97 5.20
C ILE A 169 -7.11 -2.50 5.33
N GLY A 170 -8.21 -2.11 4.66
CA GLY A 170 -8.80 -0.77 4.74
C GLY A 170 -9.81 -0.67 5.89
N ALA A 171 -9.39 -0.14 7.05
CA ALA A 171 -10.27 -0.09 8.22
C ALA A 171 -11.54 0.76 8.02
N GLY A 172 -11.45 1.81 7.19
CA GLY A 172 -12.57 2.71 6.90
C GLY A 172 -13.71 2.02 6.17
N ASP A 173 -13.39 1.34 5.06
CA ASP A 173 -14.38 0.63 4.24
C ASP A 173 -14.93 -0.60 4.96
N ILE A 174 -14.10 -1.34 5.72
CA ILE A 174 -14.60 -2.41 6.59
C ILE A 174 -15.63 -1.89 7.60
N ALA A 175 -15.35 -0.75 8.23
CA ALA A 175 -16.29 -0.15 9.16
C ALA A 175 -17.61 0.20 8.46
N GLN A 176 -17.54 0.76 7.24
CA GLN A 176 -18.73 1.06 6.44
C GLN A 176 -19.52 -0.20 6.07
N GLU A 177 -18.86 -1.23 5.57
CA GLU A 177 -19.45 -2.50 5.17
C GLU A 177 -20.09 -3.26 6.36
N MET A 178 -19.55 -3.09 7.56
CA MET A 178 -20.13 -3.61 8.80
C MET A 178 -21.26 -2.74 9.38
N GLY A 179 -21.60 -1.61 8.75
CA GLY A 179 -22.64 -0.68 9.20
C GLY A 179 -22.19 0.36 10.25
N PHE A 180 -20.89 0.49 10.47
CA PHE A 180 -20.23 1.41 11.42
C PHE A 180 -19.50 2.55 10.71
N ILE A 181 -20.13 3.17 9.71
CA ILE A 181 -19.53 4.23 8.89
C ILE A 181 -18.86 5.30 9.77
N GLY A 182 -17.56 5.52 9.55
CA GLY A 182 -16.76 6.52 10.28
C GLY A 182 -16.31 6.10 11.69
N ASP A 183 -16.72 4.94 12.19
CA ASP A 183 -16.35 4.41 13.51
C ASP A 183 -15.41 3.20 13.40
N THR A 184 -14.15 3.47 13.01
CA THR A 184 -13.09 2.44 12.94
C THR A 184 -12.63 1.93 14.32
N LYS A 185 -13.14 2.51 15.41
CA LYS A 185 -12.88 2.08 16.79
C LYS A 185 -13.94 1.14 17.34
N ASN A 186 -14.99 0.89 16.57
CA ASN A 186 -16.01 -0.07 16.96
C ASN A 186 -15.34 -1.42 17.27
N PRO A 187 -15.61 -2.04 18.44
CA PRO A 187 -14.96 -3.30 18.81
C PRO A 187 -15.14 -4.42 17.79
N GLN A 188 -16.27 -4.47 17.08
CA GLN A 188 -16.49 -5.47 16.04
C GLN A 188 -15.55 -5.24 14.85
N VAL A 189 -15.37 -3.99 14.42
CA VAL A 189 -14.43 -3.63 13.34
C VAL A 189 -13.00 -3.95 13.74
N VAL A 190 -12.59 -3.56 14.94
CA VAL A 190 -11.24 -3.81 15.46
C VAL A 190 -10.96 -5.31 15.54
N ASN A 191 -11.89 -6.09 16.08
CA ASN A 191 -11.75 -7.55 16.16
C ASN A 191 -11.64 -8.20 14.77
N THR A 192 -12.48 -7.80 13.81
CA THR A 192 -12.39 -8.28 12.42
C THR A 192 -11.01 -8.00 11.82
N ILE A 193 -10.50 -6.77 11.97
CA ILE A 193 -9.16 -6.39 11.48
C ILE A 193 -8.07 -7.23 12.16
N HIS A 194 -8.15 -7.43 13.47
CA HIS A 194 -7.18 -8.23 14.23
C HIS A 194 -7.16 -9.69 13.77
N GLU A 195 -8.34 -10.29 13.56
CA GLU A 195 -8.47 -11.66 13.04
C GLU A 195 -7.89 -11.80 11.63
N MET A 196 -8.16 -10.83 10.75
CA MET A 196 -7.58 -10.78 9.41
C MET A 196 -6.06 -10.68 9.47
N ILE A 197 -5.49 -9.80 10.29
CA ILE A 197 -4.03 -9.64 10.45
C ILE A 197 -3.40 -10.97 10.85
N GLN A 198 -3.93 -11.64 11.88
CA GLN A 198 -3.40 -12.92 12.34
C GLN A 198 -3.50 -13.99 11.24
N LYS A 199 -4.62 -14.06 10.53
CA LYS A 199 -4.84 -15.02 9.44
C LYS A 199 -3.85 -14.81 8.30
N ILE A 200 -3.65 -13.56 7.87
CA ILE A 200 -2.67 -13.21 6.83
C ILE A 200 -1.25 -13.56 7.30
N TYR A 201 -0.87 -13.16 8.52
CA TYR A 201 0.46 -13.44 9.07
C TYR A 201 0.74 -14.96 9.14
N ASN A 202 -0.23 -15.74 9.63
CA ASN A 202 -0.11 -17.21 9.76
C ASN A 202 -0.01 -17.92 8.40
N SER A 203 -0.50 -17.32 7.32
CA SER A 203 -0.33 -17.84 5.96
C SER A 203 1.09 -17.65 5.38
N GLY A 204 1.93 -16.88 6.07
CA GLY A 204 3.27 -16.47 5.59
C GLY A 204 3.26 -15.27 4.65
N LYS A 205 2.10 -14.65 4.41
CA LYS A 205 1.97 -13.39 3.65
C LYS A 205 2.11 -12.19 4.59
N THR A 206 2.49 -11.04 4.03
CA THR A 206 2.59 -9.80 4.82
C THR A 206 1.21 -9.19 5.04
N ALA A 207 0.85 -8.96 6.31
CA ALA A 207 -0.32 -8.18 6.67
C ALA A 207 0.00 -6.68 6.65
N GLY A 208 -0.80 -5.91 5.91
CA GLY A 208 -0.80 -4.46 5.93
C GLY A 208 -2.11 -3.89 6.47
N THR A 209 -2.05 -2.72 7.09
CA THR A 209 -3.25 -2.06 7.64
C THR A 209 -3.16 -0.54 7.49
N GLY A 210 -4.33 0.09 7.31
CA GLY A 210 -4.52 1.53 7.21
C GLY A 210 -5.88 1.96 7.70
N GLY A 211 -6.10 3.28 7.80
CA GLY A 211 -7.37 3.84 8.28
C GLY A 211 -7.53 3.83 9.80
N ILE A 212 -6.52 3.35 10.54
CA ILE A 212 -6.43 3.52 11.99
C ILE A 212 -6.07 4.99 12.28
N GLN A 213 -6.73 5.59 13.27
CA GLN A 213 -6.43 6.97 13.68
C GLN A 213 -4.97 7.07 14.15
N VAL A 214 -4.25 8.09 13.67
CA VAL A 214 -2.81 8.26 13.94
C VAL A 214 -2.49 8.52 15.42
N THR A 215 -3.50 8.83 16.23
CA THR A 215 -3.42 9.01 17.68
C THR A 215 -3.76 7.76 18.47
N ASP A 216 -4.22 6.69 17.82
CA ASP A 216 -4.59 5.42 18.44
C ASP A 216 -3.38 4.49 18.56
N TYR A 217 -2.41 4.92 19.37
CA TYR A 217 -1.14 4.21 19.55
C TYR A 217 -1.32 2.80 20.10
N GLU A 218 -2.31 2.60 20.97
CA GLU A 218 -2.62 1.29 21.56
C GLU A 218 -3.03 0.29 20.48
N ASN A 219 -4.00 0.66 19.62
CA ASN A 219 -4.42 -0.21 18.54
C ASN A 219 -3.30 -0.42 17.49
N ILE A 220 -2.53 0.62 17.15
CA ILE A 220 -1.39 0.49 16.24
C ILE A 220 -0.37 -0.52 16.79
N ASN A 221 0.04 -0.39 18.07
CA ASN A 221 0.95 -1.34 18.70
C ASN A 221 0.35 -2.75 18.71
N LYS A 222 -0.95 -2.87 19.01
CA LYS A 222 -1.63 -4.16 19.01
C LYS A 222 -1.61 -4.84 17.64
N THR A 223 -1.85 -4.10 16.56
CA THR A 223 -1.78 -4.65 15.19
C THR A 223 -0.38 -5.14 14.84
N ILE A 224 0.68 -4.42 15.28
CA ILE A 224 2.07 -4.84 15.09
C ILE A 224 2.37 -6.13 15.86
N GLU A 225 1.93 -6.24 17.12
CA GLU A 225 2.06 -7.45 17.94
C GLU A 225 1.39 -8.65 17.27
N LEU A 226 0.23 -8.44 16.64
CA LEU A 226 -0.53 -9.49 15.95
C LEU A 226 0.09 -9.94 14.62
N GLY A 227 1.06 -9.21 14.08
CA GLY A 227 1.80 -9.60 12.88
C GLY A 227 1.76 -8.60 11.73
N ALA A 228 1.09 -7.45 11.88
CA ALA A 228 1.12 -6.42 10.84
C ALA A 228 2.54 -5.89 10.65
N ARG A 229 2.97 -5.78 9.38
CA ARG A 229 4.31 -5.27 9.03
C ARG A 229 4.26 -4.13 8.02
N PHE A 230 3.13 -3.85 7.39
CA PHE A 230 3.00 -2.74 6.44
C PHE A 230 1.94 -1.75 6.92
N LEU A 231 2.36 -0.61 7.47
CA LEU A 231 1.43 0.34 8.12
C LEU A 231 1.31 1.63 7.30
N THR A 232 0.09 1.96 6.85
CA THR A 232 -0.21 3.23 6.18
C THR A 232 -0.78 4.24 7.16
N LEU A 233 -0.12 5.39 7.25
CA LEU A 233 -0.50 6.51 8.11
C LEU A 233 -1.11 7.62 7.28
N SER A 234 -2.24 8.17 7.74
CA SER A 234 -2.87 9.30 7.06
C SER A 234 -1.95 10.53 7.07
N THR A 235 -1.56 10.99 5.89
CA THR A 235 -0.73 12.21 5.74
C THR A 235 -1.42 13.42 6.37
N SER A 236 -2.70 13.63 6.04
CA SER A 236 -3.50 14.73 6.58
C SER A 236 -3.75 14.55 8.08
N GLY A 237 -3.97 13.31 8.54
CA GLY A 237 -4.12 12.99 9.96
C GLY A 237 -2.89 13.39 10.78
N LEU A 238 -1.69 13.03 10.33
CA LEU A 238 -0.43 13.39 11.01
C LEU A 238 -0.18 14.90 10.98
N LEU A 239 -0.41 15.55 9.84
CA LEU A 239 -0.24 17.00 9.70
C LEU A 239 -1.17 17.77 10.64
N LEU A 240 -2.46 17.39 10.67
CA LEU A 240 -3.43 17.98 11.58
C LEU A 240 -3.07 17.73 13.04
N GLN A 241 -2.67 16.50 13.39
CA GLN A 241 -2.31 16.14 14.76
C GLN A 241 -1.08 16.92 15.24
N GLY A 242 -0.03 17.00 14.42
CA GLY A 242 1.18 17.77 14.74
C GLY A 242 0.87 19.26 14.93
N THR A 243 0.06 19.84 14.03
CA THR A 243 -0.37 21.24 14.12
C THR A 243 -1.19 21.50 15.38
N LYS A 244 -2.20 20.67 15.66
CA LYS A 244 -3.01 20.81 16.88
C LYS A 244 -2.19 20.68 18.15
N THR A 245 -1.24 19.73 18.17
CA THR A 245 -0.33 19.53 19.30
C THR A 245 0.57 20.74 19.51
N PHE A 246 1.12 21.31 18.45
CA PHE A 246 1.93 22.53 18.55
C PHE A 246 1.10 23.70 19.11
N LEU A 247 -0.10 23.94 18.55
CA LEU A 247 -0.99 25.02 18.98
C LEU A 247 -1.45 24.86 20.43
N SER A 248 -1.64 23.63 20.93
CA SER A 248 -2.01 23.42 22.34
C SER A 248 -0.89 23.75 23.34
N ASN A 249 0.35 23.89 22.85
CA ASN A 249 1.54 24.16 23.69
C ASN A 249 1.98 25.63 23.64
N ILE A 250 1.35 26.47 22.82
CA ILE A 250 1.63 27.91 22.75
C ILE A 250 0.37 28.71 23.13
N LYS A 251 0.57 29.84 23.82
CA LYS A 251 -0.49 30.78 24.22
C LYS A 251 -0.39 32.06 23.44
#